data_AF-A0A7V5N4G8-F1
#
_entry.id   AF-A0A7V5N4G8-F1
#
_cell.length_a   1.000
_cell.length_b   1.000
_cell.length_c   1.000
_cell.angle_alpha   90.00
_cell.angle_beta   90.00
_cell.angle_gamma   90.00
#
_symmetry.space_group_name_H-M   'P 1'
#
loop_
_entity.id
_entity.type
_entity.pdbx_description
1 polymer ?
#
loop_
_entity_poly.entity_id
_entity_poly.type
_entity_poly.pdbx_seq_one_letter_code
_entity_poly.pdbx_strand_id
1 'polypeptide(L)'
;QTEAMVTIDVNTGRFVGKGDQESTIFKTNIEAAREIARQIRLRDLGGLIVCDFIDMFKFENRRKLYEEFKHVFRHDRAKRAISPVNDFGLLEMTRERIRPSLTMTFSEPCPHCHGVGRILSRETVATKIERWFNRAKTDGQFKKYDLVVNPHLADSMMSNGVNRVNKIMKILGIKINVIRDTTIPIQEFRVYDSITNTDLTDEYKA
;
A
#
# COMPACT_ATOMS: atom_id res chain seq x y z
N GLN A 1 3.92 4.39 -7.73
CA GLN A 1 4.16 3.59 -8.95
C GLN A 1 3.51 2.24 -8.72
N THR A 2 2.63 1.84 -9.62
CA THR A 2 2.05 0.50 -9.65
C THR A 2 2.79 -0.34 -10.69
N GLU A 3 2.39 -1.59 -10.86
CA GLU A 3 2.89 -2.46 -11.92
C GLU A 3 2.68 -1.86 -13.32
N ALA A 4 1.49 -1.28 -13.56
CA ALA A 4 1.09 -0.78 -14.87
C ALA A 4 1.42 0.70 -15.13
N MET A 5 1.39 1.55 -14.10
CA MET A 5 1.44 3.00 -14.29
C MET A 5 2.09 3.78 -13.14
N VAL A 6 2.42 5.04 -13.41
CA VAL A 6 2.83 6.02 -12.41
C VAL A 6 1.69 7.00 -12.20
N THR A 7 1.19 7.09 -10.96
CA THR A 7 0.21 8.10 -10.56
C THR A 7 0.89 9.20 -9.76
N ILE A 8 0.56 10.45 -10.05
CA ILE A 8 1.07 11.64 -9.37
C ILE A 8 -0.11 12.48 -8.94
N ASP A 9 -0.13 12.89 -7.68
CA ASP A 9 -1.21 13.67 -7.06
C ASP A 9 -0.68 15.05 -6.64
N VAL A 10 -1.44 16.12 -6.90
CA VAL A 10 -1.06 17.51 -6.63
C VAL A 10 -1.96 18.08 -5.54
N ASN A 11 -1.36 18.61 -4.48
CA ASN A 11 -2.08 19.20 -3.36
C ASN A 11 -1.62 20.63 -3.05
N THR A 12 -2.55 21.51 -2.69
CA THR A 12 -2.26 22.89 -2.21
C THR A 12 -1.78 22.95 -0.75
N GLY A 13 -1.98 21.87 0.02
CA GLY A 13 -1.65 21.84 1.45
C GLY A 13 -2.38 22.92 2.25
N ARG A 14 -1.68 23.59 3.18
CA ARG A 14 -2.24 24.70 3.99
C ARG A 14 -2.31 26.04 3.24
N PHE A 15 -1.83 26.11 2.00
CA PHE A 15 -1.76 27.34 1.24
C PHE A 15 -3.07 27.60 0.49
N VAL A 16 -4.12 27.92 1.25
CA VAL A 16 -5.35 28.48 0.69
C VAL A 16 -5.22 29.99 0.85
N GLY A 17 -4.70 30.67 -0.19
CA GLY A 17 -4.52 32.12 -0.16
C GLY A 17 -5.82 32.84 0.22
N LYS A 18 -5.75 34.00 0.87
CA LYS A 18 -6.92 34.80 1.26
C LYS A 18 -7.60 35.52 0.07
N GLY A 19 -7.54 34.95 -1.14
CA GLY A 19 -7.95 35.59 -2.41
C GLY A 19 -8.65 34.63 -3.37
N ASP A 20 -8.61 34.94 -4.68
CA ASP A 20 -9.23 34.11 -5.74
C ASP A 20 -8.62 32.69 -5.75
N GLN A 21 -9.40 31.73 -5.24
CA GLN A 21 -9.02 30.34 -5.11
C GLN A 21 -8.63 29.73 -6.46
N GLU A 22 -9.34 30.09 -7.55
CA GLU A 22 -9.06 29.58 -8.89
C GLU A 22 -7.67 30.00 -9.38
N SER A 23 -7.27 31.24 -9.12
CA SER A 23 -5.94 31.73 -9.48
C SER A 23 -4.82 31.01 -8.72
N THR A 24 -5.06 30.69 -7.45
CA THR A 24 -4.09 29.97 -6.59
C THR A 24 -3.96 28.52 -7.03
N ILE A 25 -5.08 27.86 -7.36
CA ILE A 25 -5.11 26.51 -7.92
C ILE A 25 -4.34 26.47 -9.24
N PHE A 26 -4.65 27.38 -10.16
CA PHE A 26 -3.98 27.43 -11.46
C PHE A 26 -2.47 27.61 -11.31
N LYS A 27 -2.03 28.54 -10.46
CA LYS A 27 -0.60 28.76 -10.19
C LYS A 27 0.06 27.51 -9.62
N THR A 28 -0.57 26.86 -8.64
CA THR A 28 -0.07 25.63 -8.02
C THR A 28 0.08 24.51 -9.06
N ASN A 29 -0.91 24.32 -9.92
CA ASN A 29 -0.86 23.31 -10.98
C ASN A 29 0.25 23.59 -12.00
N ILE A 30 0.50 24.86 -12.36
CA ILE A 30 1.60 25.24 -13.27
C ILE A 30 2.97 24.97 -12.64
N GLU A 31 3.14 25.27 -11.34
CA GLU A 31 4.35 24.95 -10.61
C GLU A 31 4.55 23.42 -10.50
N ALA A 32 3.48 22.68 -10.19
CA ALA A 32 3.48 21.23 -10.15
C ALA A 32 3.84 20.63 -11.51
N ALA A 33 3.29 21.13 -12.62
CA ALA A 33 3.61 20.67 -13.97
C ALA A 33 5.12 20.69 -14.27
N ARG A 34 5.80 21.77 -13.89
CA ARG A 34 7.26 21.93 -14.05
C ARG A 34 8.03 20.93 -13.21
N GLU A 35 7.64 20.77 -11.94
CA GLU A 35 8.31 19.87 -11.01
C GLU A 35 8.08 18.40 -11.39
N ILE A 36 6.87 18.04 -11.79
CA ILE A 36 6.51 16.71 -12.29
C ILE A 36 7.40 16.34 -13.48
N ALA A 37 7.52 17.24 -14.47
CA ALA A 37 8.36 16.99 -15.64
C ALA A 37 9.84 16.82 -15.25
N ARG A 38 10.33 17.59 -14.29
CA ARG A 38 11.68 17.46 -13.75
C ARG A 38 11.89 16.11 -13.05
N GLN A 39 10.96 15.70 -12.19
CA GLN A 39 11.02 14.42 -11.47
C GLN A 39 10.93 13.21 -12.39
N ILE A 40 10.07 13.27 -13.41
CA ILE A 40 9.95 12.20 -14.42
C ILE A 40 11.30 11.96 -15.12
N ARG A 41 12.01 13.03 -15.50
CA ARG A 41 13.34 12.91 -16.11
C ARG A 41 14.41 12.44 -15.13
N LEU A 42 14.44 12.99 -13.92
CA LEU A 42 15.45 12.63 -12.92
C LEU A 42 15.34 11.19 -12.46
N ARG A 43 14.12 10.69 -12.29
CA ARG A 43 13.85 9.30 -11.85
C ARG A 43 13.72 8.31 -13.00
N ASP A 44 13.81 8.82 -14.22
CA ASP A 44 13.55 8.11 -15.47
C ASP A 44 12.26 7.29 -15.45
N LEU A 45 11.16 7.97 -15.09
CA LEU A 45 9.84 7.36 -15.08
C LEU A 45 9.36 7.19 -16.52
N GLY A 46 8.86 6.01 -16.86
CA GLY A 46 8.31 5.70 -18.17
C GLY A 46 7.09 4.79 -18.06
N GLY A 47 6.51 4.44 -19.20
CA GLY A 47 5.20 3.81 -19.30
C GLY A 47 4.07 4.85 -19.27
N LEU A 48 2.90 4.41 -18.82
CA LEU A 48 1.74 5.26 -18.61
C LEU A 48 1.91 6.07 -17.32
N ILE A 49 1.78 7.39 -17.41
CA ILE A 49 1.86 8.32 -16.30
C ILE A 49 0.55 9.11 -16.26
N VAL A 50 -0.08 9.14 -15.10
CA VAL A 50 -1.33 9.86 -14.84
C VAL A 50 -1.06 10.91 -13.77
N CYS A 51 -1.41 12.16 -14.07
CA CYS A 51 -1.26 13.29 -13.16
C CYS A 51 -2.65 13.80 -12.77
N ASP A 52 -2.96 13.68 -11.48
CA ASP A 52 -4.16 14.21 -10.83
C ASP A 52 -3.83 15.63 -10.35
N PHE A 53 -4.21 16.61 -11.18
CA PHE A 53 -4.04 18.01 -10.85
C PHE A 53 -5.26 18.51 -10.09
N ILE A 54 -5.08 19.59 -9.33
CA ILE A 54 -6.19 20.17 -8.56
C ILE A 54 -7.26 20.68 -9.53
N ASP A 55 -8.52 20.37 -9.26
CA ASP A 55 -9.65 20.75 -10.11
C ASP A 55 -9.65 22.24 -10.46
N MET A 56 -9.71 22.53 -11.76
CA MET A 56 -9.83 23.88 -12.31
C MET A 56 -11.17 24.02 -12.99
N PHE A 57 -11.97 25.02 -12.58
CA PHE A 57 -13.29 25.25 -13.17
C PHE A 57 -13.17 25.80 -14.60
N LYS A 58 -12.22 26.70 -14.84
CA LYS A 58 -12.06 27.38 -16.14
C LYS A 58 -11.40 26.46 -17.16
N PHE A 59 -12.04 26.27 -18.31
CA PHE A 59 -11.49 25.48 -19.41
C PHE A 59 -10.16 26.06 -19.93
N GLU A 60 -10.04 27.40 -19.92
CA GLU A 60 -8.81 28.09 -20.32
C GLU A 60 -7.62 27.72 -19.42
N ASN A 61 -7.87 27.47 -18.13
CA ASN A 61 -6.84 27.07 -17.19
C ASN A 61 -6.38 25.63 -17.45
N ARG A 62 -7.32 24.70 -17.72
CA ARG A 62 -7.00 23.33 -18.16
C ARG A 62 -6.18 23.33 -19.45
N ARG A 63 -6.56 24.15 -20.43
CA ARG A 63 -5.81 24.28 -21.70
C ARG A 63 -4.40 24.83 -21.48
N LYS A 64 -4.25 25.88 -20.66
CA LYS A 64 -2.94 26.46 -20.32
C LYS A 64 -2.04 25.45 -19.58
N LEU A 65 -2.61 24.68 -18.65
CA LEU A 65 -1.88 23.61 -17.96
C LEU A 65 -1.34 22.58 -18.95
N TYR A 66 -2.18 22.10 -19.87
CA TYR A 66 -1.77 21.15 -20.91
C TYR A 66 -0.65 21.70 -21.80
N GLU A 67 -0.75 22.94 -22.26
CA GLU A 67 0.30 23.55 -23.09
C GLU A 67 1.61 23.77 -22.32
N GLU A 68 1.54 24.20 -21.06
CA GLU A 68 2.73 24.29 -20.21
C GLU A 68 3.36 22.91 -20.00
N PHE A 69 2.55 21.88 -19.72
CA PHE A 69 3.02 20.51 -19.55
C PHE A 69 3.70 20.00 -20.83
N LYS A 70 3.13 20.26 -22.02
CA LYS A 70 3.80 19.95 -23.29
C LYS A 70 5.12 20.69 -23.47
N HIS A 71 5.16 21.96 -23.10
CA HIS A 71 6.34 22.82 -23.21
C HIS A 71 7.49 22.36 -22.31
N VAL A 72 7.23 22.03 -21.04
CA VAL A 72 8.27 21.58 -20.09
C VAL A 72 8.91 20.25 -20.46
N PHE A 73 8.26 19.47 -21.31
CA PHE A 73 8.78 18.22 -21.85
C PHE A 73 9.40 18.38 -23.26
N ARG A 74 9.47 19.58 -23.84
CA ARG A 74 10.00 19.83 -25.20
C ARG A 74 11.40 19.27 -25.42
N HIS A 75 12.23 19.29 -24.37
CA HIS A 75 13.61 18.82 -24.41
C HIS A 75 13.79 17.42 -23.76
N ASP A 76 12.72 16.69 -23.51
CA ASP A 76 12.82 15.29 -23.09
C ASP A 76 13.33 14.44 -24.26
N ARG A 77 14.29 13.56 -23.98
CA ARG A 77 14.92 12.69 -24.98
C ARG A 77 14.07 11.45 -25.28
N ALA A 78 13.23 11.02 -24.34
CA ALA A 78 12.36 9.87 -24.51
C ALA A 78 11.16 10.23 -25.40
N LYS A 79 10.72 9.30 -26.26
CA LYS A 79 9.46 9.46 -26.98
C LYS A 79 8.31 9.58 -26.00
N ARG A 80 7.38 10.47 -26.29
CA ARG A 80 6.25 10.77 -25.42
C ARG A 80 5.00 11.13 -26.21
N ALA A 81 3.85 10.81 -25.63
CA ALA A 81 2.56 11.36 -26.04
C ALA A 81 1.86 11.91 -24.80
N ILE A 82 1.27 13.09 -24.90
CA ILE A 82 0.57 13.76 -23.80
C ILE A 82 -0.83 14.09 -24.28
N SER A 83 -1.83 13.67 -23.53
CA SER A 83 -3.23 14.00 -23.78
C SER A 83 -3.65 15.26 -23.03
N PRO A 84 -4.64 16.02 -23.53
CA PRO A 84 -5.28 17.08 -22.75
C PRO A 84 -5.84 16.56 -21.41
N VAL A 85 -6.10 17.48 -20.49
CA VAL A 85 -6.82 17.17 -19.25
C VAL A 85 -8.21 16.63 -19.61
N ASN A 86 -8.54 15.42 -19.16
CA ASN A 86 -9.81 14.77 -19.45
C ASN A 86 -10.95 15.29 -18.55
N ASP A 87 -12.16 14.77 -18.76
CA ASP A 87 -13.35 15.19 -18.01
C ASP A 87 -13.31 14.83 -16.52
N PHE A 88 -12.42 13.92 -16.12
CA PHE A 88 -12.16 13.54 -14.73
C PHE A 88 -11.06 14.40 -14.08
N GLY A 89 -10.55 15.43 -14.75
CA GLY A 89 -9.49 16.29 -14.22
C GLY A 89 -8.08 15.71 -14.34
N LEU A 90 -7.92 14.54 -14.97
CA LEU A 90 -6.64 13.85 -15.09
C LEU A 90 -5.91 14.23 -16.38
N LEU A 91 -4.61 14.42 -16.27
CA LEU A 91 -3.71 14.51 -17.41
C LEU A 91 -2.96 13.20 -17.59
N GLU A 92 -3.06 12.62 -18.79
CA GLU A 92 -2.44 11.34 -19.12
C GLU A 92 -1.28 11.54 -20.09
N MET A 93 -0.20 10.78 -19.88
CA MET A 93 0.90 10.73 -20.84
C MET A 93 1.52 9.33 -20.91
N THR A 94 2.10 9.02 -22.07
CA THR A 94 3.03 7.90 -22.21
C THR A 94 4.44 8.44 -22.40
N ARG A 95 5.42 7.77 -21.80
CA ARG A 95 6.85 8.05 -21.98
C ARG A 95 7.61 6.75 -22.19
N GLU A 96 8.41 6.67 -23.23
CA GLU A 96 9.24 5.50 -23.54
C GLU A 96 10.18 5.14 -22.37
N ARG A 97 10.24 3.85 -22.03
CA ARG A 97 11.17 3.33 -21.01
C ARG A 97 12.52 3.04 -21.67
N ILE A 98 13.49 3.93 -21.48
CA ILE A 98 14.85 3.75 -22.02
C ILE A 98 15.68 2.79 -21.14
N ARG A 99 15.48 2.85 -19.82
CA ARG A 99 16.15 2.01 -18.81
C ARG A 99 15.20 1.80 -17.60
N PRO A 100 15.51 0.86 -16.69
CA PRO A 100 14.80 0.74 -15.42
C PRO A 100 14.79 2.06 -14.66
N SER A 101 13.67 2.40 -14.01
CA SER A 101 13.57 3.62 -13.21
C SER A 101 14.50 3.56 -12.01
N LEU A 102 14.91 4.72 -11.47
CA LEU A 102 15.81 4.77 -10.30
C LEU A 102 15.25 3.95 -9.13
N THR A 103 13.95 4.00 -8.88
CA THR A 103 13.33 3.21 -7.82
C THR A 103 13.57 1.72 -8.04
N MET A 104 13.37 1.20 -9.25
CA MET A 104 13.62 -0.23 -9.52
C MET A 104 15.09 -0.61 -9.38
N THR A 105 16.00 0.30 -9.72
CA THR A 105 17.45 0.06 -9.61
C THR A 105 17.96 0.11 -8.16
N PHE A 106 17.36 0.95 -7.32
CA PHE A 106 17.86 1.24 -5.97
C PHE A 106 16.90 0.83 -4.85
N SER A 107 15.91 -0.03 -5.12
CA SER A 107 15.02 -0.55 -4.09
C SER A 107 14.70 -2.02 -4.31
N GLU A 108 14.40 -2.68 -3.20
CA GLU A 108 13.90 -4.05 -3.16
C GLU A 108 12.43 -4.04 -2.73
N PRO A 109 11.64 -5.07 -3.10
CA PRO A 109 10.27 -5.22 -2.63
C PRO A 109 10.22 -5.21 -1.10
N CYS A 110 9.24 -4.49 -0.52
CA CYS A 110 9.05 -4.48 0.93
C CYS A 110 8.72 -5.91 1.42
N PRO A 111 9.50 -6.49 2.36
CA PRO A 111 9.29 -7.88 2.79
C PRO A 111 8.00 -8.09 3.60
N HIS A 112 7.36 -7.00 4.05
CA HIS A 112 6.10 -7.07 4.80
C HIS A 112 4.90 -6.92 3.87
N CYS A 113 4.79 -5.79 3.17
CA CYS A 113 3.61 -5.51 2.35
C CYS A 113 3.76 -5.90 0.88
N HIS A 114 4.96 -6.31 0.43
CA HIS A 114 5.22 -6.70 -0.95
C HIS A 114 4.77 -5.65 -1.98
N GLY A 115 4.88 -4.37 -1.60
CA GLY A 115 4.47 -3.23 -2.44
C GLY A 115 3.02 -2.77 -2.28
N VAL A 116 2.19 -3.46 -1.47
CA VAL A 116 0.77 -3.09 -1.25
C VAL A 116 0.61 -1.83 -0.38
N GLY A 117 1.64 -1.46 0.39
CA GLY A 117 1.64 -0.25 1.24
C GLY A 117 0.76 -0.34 2.49
N ARG A 118 0.23 -1.53 2.80
CA ARG A 118 -0.55 -1.83 3.99
C ARG A 118 -0.32 -3.28 4.42
N ILE A 119 -0.54 -3.56 5.69
CA ILE A 119 -0.48 -4.89 6.29
C ILE A 119 -1.84 -5.23 6.92
N LEU A 120 -2.10 -6.51 7.19
CA LEU A 120 -3.35 -6.91 7.84
C LEU A 120 -3.46 -6.31 9.23
N SER A 121 -4.67 -5.87 9.60
CA SER A 121 -4.93 -5.40 10.95
C SER A 121 -4.84 -6.56 11.95
N ARG A 122 -4.51 -6.24 13.20
CA ARG A 122 -4.46 -7.23 14.30
C ARG A 122 -5.76 -8.04 14.42
N GLU A 123 -6.89 -7.37 14.19
CA GLU A 123 -8.22 -8.00 14.21
C GLU A 123 -8.38 -9.06 13.10
N THR A 124 -7.94 -8.72 11.88
CA THR A 124 -8.00 -9.64 10.75
C THR A 124 -7.08 -10.85 10.98
N VAL A 125 -5.90 -10.64 11.56
CA VAL A 125 -4.97 -11.72 11.89
C VAL A 125 -5.53 -12.61 13.01
N ALA A 126 -6.09 -12.02 14.06
CA ALA A 126 -6.76 -12.76 15.14
C ALA A 126 -7.90 -13.64 14.59
N THR A 127 -8.71 -13.09 13.69
CA THR A 127 -9.78 -13.85 13.00
C THR A 127 -9.21 -14.99 12.15
N LYS A 128 -8.06 -14.80 11.48
CA LYS A 128 -7.38 -15.88 10.74
C LYS A 128 -6.92 -17.00 11.67
N ILE A 129 -6.36 -16.66 12.83
CA ILE A 129 -5.94 -17.63 13.86
C ILE A 129 -7.15 -18.42 14.36
N GLU A 130 -8.27 -17.76 14.68
CA GLU A 130 -9.51 -18.41 15.08
C GLU A 130 -10.00 -19.43 14.02
N ARG A 131 -10.00 -19.03 12.75
CA ARG A 131 -10.38 -19.92 11.64
C ARG A 131 -9.42 -21.10 11.47
N TRP A 132 -8.13 -20.88 11.64
CA TRP A 132 -7.12 -21.95 11.61
C TRP A 132 -7.41 -23.00 12.68
N PHE A 133 -7.64 -22.57 13.93
CA PHE A 133 -7.95 -23.50 15.03
C PHE A 133 -9.29 -24.22 14.86
N ASN A 134 -10.30 -23.53 14.31
CA ASN A 134 -11.57 -24.17 13.98
C ASN A 134 -11.40 -25.31 12.96
N ARG A 135 -10.50 -25.16 11.97
CA ARG A 135 -10.18 -26.22 11.00
C ARG A 135 -9.35 -27.34 11.61
N ALA A 136 -8.30 -27.01 12.36
CA ALA A 136 -7.48 -27.99 13.07
C ALA A 136 -8.32 -28.87 14.01
N LYS A 137 -9.37 -28.31 14.61
CA LYS A 137 -10.31 -29.07 15.44
C LYS A 137 -11.09 -30.13 14.67
N THR A 138 -11.45 -29.86 13.41
CA THR A 138 -12.19 -30.82 12.57
C THR A 138 -11.37 -32.05 12.28
N ASP A 139 -10.07 -31.89 12.05
CA ASP A 139 -9.14 -33.00 11.87
C ASP A 139 -8.89 -33.75 13.19
N GLY A 140 -8.65 -33.00 14.28
CA GLY A 140 -8.62 -33.53 15.64
C GLY A 140 -7.34 -34.30 16.02
N GLN A 141 -6.29 -34.26 15.17
CA GLN A 141 -5.02 -34.94 15.40
C GLN A 141 -4.25 -34.40 16.62
N PHE A 142 -4.29 -33.08 16.88
CA PHE A 142 -3.54 -32.44 17.96
C PHE A 142 -4.44 -31.78 19.00
N LYS A 143 -3.99 -31.74 20.26
CA LYS A 143 -4.75 -31.18 21.41
C LYS A 143 -4.03 -30.05 22.16
N LYS A 144 -2.71 -29.89 21.96
CA LYS A 144 -1.89 -28.86 22.59
C LYS A 144 -1.08 -28.16 21.51
N TYR A 145 -1.18 -26.84 21.45
CA TYR A 145 -0.56 -26.03 20.40
C TYR A 145 0.25 -24.89 20.99
N ASP A 146 1.39 -24.61 20.39
CA ASP A 146 2.17 -23.40 20.63
C ASP A 146 1.86 -22.39 19.52
N LEU A 147 1.17 -21.31 19.87
CA LEU A 147 0.86 -20.21 18.97
C LEU A 147 1.95 -19.13 19.12
N VAL A 148 2.80 -19.00 18.12
CA VAL A 148 3.88 -18.00 18.08
C VAL A 148 3.40 -16.78 17.31
N VAL A 149 3.38 -15.62 17.98
CA VAL A 149 2.86 -14.36 17.44
C VAL A 149 3.69 -13.18 17.92
N ASN A 150 3.63 -12.07 17.17
CA ASN A 150 4.18 -10.80 17.61
C ASN A 150 3.55 -10.34 18.96
N PRO A 151 4.32 -9.77 19.91
CA PRO A 151 3.79 -9.32 21.20
C PRO A 151 2.57 -8.39 21.09
N HIS A 152 2.57 -7.46 20.13
CA HIS A 152 1.45 -6.53 19.95
C HIS A 152 0.16 -7.22 19.49
N LEU A 153 0.28 -8.34 18.78
CA LEU A 153 -0.86 -9.18 18.41
C LEU A 153 -1.32 -10.01 19.61
N ALA A 154 -0.39 -10.62 20.35
CA ALA A 154 -0.69 -11.38 21.57
C ALA A 154 -1.49 -10.55 22.57
N ASP A 155 -1.01 -9.34 22.87
CA ASP A 155 -1.67 -8.46 23.84
C ASP A 155 -3.05 -8.01 23.35
N SER A 156 -3.21 -7.77 22.05
CA SER A 156 -4.52 -7.47 21.46
C SER A 156 -5.51 -8.64 21.58
N MET A 157 -5.02 -9.88 21.52
CA MET A 157 -5.86 -11.08 21.65
C MET A 157 -6.17 -11.44 23.11
N MET A 158 -5.35 -10.98 24.06
CA MET A 158 -5.46 -11.34 25.48
C MET A 158 -6.08 -10.25 26.35
N SER A 159 -5.86 -8.97 26.05
CA SER A 159 -6.11 -7.86 27.01
C SER A 159 -7.36 -7.01 26.73
N ASN A 160 -7.91 -7.00 25.51
CA ASN A 160 -9.01 -6.08 25.14
C ASN A 160 -10.43 -6.60 25.52
N GLY A 161 -10.64 -6.93 26.80
CA GLY A 161 -11.98 -7.17 27.39
C GLY A 161 -12.57 -8.58 27.21
N VAL A 162 -12.15 -9.34 26.19
CA VAL A 162 -12.39 -10.79 26.10
C VAL A 162 -11.08 -11.44 25.69
N ASN A 163 -10.53 -12.29 26.56
CA ASN A 163 -9.37 -13.10 26.20
C ASN A 163 -9.80 -14.09 25.11
N ARG A 164 -9.51 -13.76 23.86
CA ARG A 164 -9.94 -14.50 22.67
C ARG A 164 -9.33 -15.89 22.66
N VAL A 165 -8.07 -16.00 23.05
CA VAL A 165 -7.36 -17.28 23.15
C VAL A 165 -8.08 -18.20 24.14
N ASN A 166 -8.48 -17.70 25.30
CA ASN A 166 -9.28 -18.47 26.27
C ASN A 166 -10.63 -18.89 25.70
N LYS A 167 -11.29 -18.03 24.93
CA LYS A 167 -12.55 -18.37 24.26
C LYS A 167 -12.36 -19.51 23.24
N ILE A 168 -11.31 -19.45 22.41
CA ILE A 168 -10.95 -20.50 21.45
C ILE A 168 -10.69 -21.82 22.19
N MET A 169 -9.84 -21.79 23.22
CA MET A 169 -9.51 -22.97 24.03
C MET A 169 -10.77 -23.61 24.63
N LYS A 170 -11.69 -22.79 25.18
CA LYS A 170 -12.94 -23.27 25.80
C LYS A 170 -13.92 -23.86 24.79
N ILE A 171 -14.13 -23.20 23.66
CA ILE A 171 -15.09 -23.65 22.63
C ILE A 171 -14.58 -24.93 21.95
N LEU A 172 -13.30 -25.00 21.62
CA LEU A 172 -12.72 -26.11 20.86
C LEU A 172 -12.19 -27.24 21.75
N GLY A 173 -12.09 -27.02 23.07
CA GLY A 173 -11.54 -28.00 24.01
C GLY A 173 -10.08 -28.34 23.73
N ILE A 174 -9.28 -27.34 23.35
CA ILE A 174 -7.84 -27.47 23.05
C ILE A 174 -7.03 -26.60 24.03
N LYS A 175 -5.73 -26.88 24.16
CA LYS A 175 -4.80 -26.02 24.91
C LYS A 175 -3.94 -25.23 23.95
N ILE A 176 -3.85 -23.92 24.15
CA ILE A 176 -3.00 -23.02 23.37
C ILE A 176 -2.05 -22.33 24.34
N ASN A 177 -0.76 -22.49 24.09
CA ASN A 177 0.30 -21.73 24.74
C ASN A 177 0.72 -20.59 23.80
N VAL A 178 0.64 -19.35 24.26
CA VAL A 178 0.95 -18.17 23.43
C VAL A 178 2.41 -17.78 23.65
N ILE A 179 3.22 -17.92 22.61
CA ILE A 179 4.62 -17.54 22.58
C ILE A 179 4.74 -16.17 21.91
N ARG A 180 5.36 -15.23 22.61
CA ARG A 180 5.60 -13.86 22.11
C ARG A 180 6.97 -13.81 21.44
N ASP A 181 7.00 -13.49 20.15
CA ASP A 181 8.23 -13.41 19.36
C ASP A 181 8.27 -12.11 18.55
N THR A 182 9.27 -11.26 18.81
CA THR A 182 9.45 -9.98 18.13
C THR A 182 9.99 -10.11 16.71
N THR A 183 10.52 -11.28 16.33
CA THR A 183 11.06 -11.56 15.00
C THR A 183 9.97 -11.89 13.98
N ILE A 184 8.78 -12.30 14.45
CA ILE A 184 7.64 -12.58 13.58
C ILE A 184 6.94 -11.26 13.19
N PRO A 185 6.68 -11.05 11.88
CA PRO A 185 5.89 -9.91 11.41
C PRO A 185 4.50 -9.89 12.07
N ILE A 186 4.00 -8.69 12.39
CA ILE A 186 2.71 -8.53 13.09
C ILE A 186 1.49 -9.11 12.34
N GLN A 187 1.62 -9.32 11.03
CA GLN A 187 0.56 -9.88 10.18
C GLN A 187 0.64 -11.40 10.00
N GLU A 188 1.65 -12.03 10.62
CA GLU A 188 1.93 -13.45 10.55
C GLU A 188 1.81 -14.10 11.93
N PHE A 189 1.61 -15.41 11.92
CA PHE A 189 1.61 -16.25 13.10
C PHE A 189 2.13 -17.63 12.70
N ARG A 190 2.65 -18.37 13.67
CA ARG A 190 3.01 -19.78 13.50
C ARG A 190 2.32 -20.63 14.53
N VAL A 191 2.03 -21.86 14.17
CA VAL A 191 1.44 -22.83 15.09
C VAL A 191 2.25 -24.11 15.05
N TYR A 192 2.68 -24.54 16.23
CA TYR A 192 3.40 -25.79 16.42
C TYR A 192 2.59 -26.74 17.29
N ASP A 193 2.78 -28.05 17.12
CA ASP A 193 2.38 -29.02 18.14
C ASP A 193 3.29 -28.89 19.36
N SER A 194 2.71 -28.64 20.54
CA SER A 194 3.50 -28.44 21.78
C SER A 194 4.25 -29.70 22.24
N ILE A 195 3.95 -30.89 21.68
CA ILE A 195 4.60 -32.15 22.08
C ILE A 195 5.76 -32.48 21.15
N THR A 196 5.51 -32.50 19.83
CA THR A 196 6.49 -32.91 18.83
C THR A 196 7.28 -31.73 18.24
N ASN A 197 6.87 -30.49 18.52
CA ASN A 197 7.40 -29.27 17.91
C ASN A 197 7.30 -29.25 16.37
N THR A 198 6.35 -30.01 15.82
CA THR A 198 6.07 -30.04 14.38
C THR A 198 5.40 -28.72 13.97
N ASP A 199 5.85 -28.10 12.87
CA ASP A 199 5.24 -26.89 12.33
C ASP A 199 3.94 -27.23 11.59
N LEU A 200 2.82 -26.77 12.12
CA LEU A 200 1.48 -27.02 11.57
C LEU A 200 0.94 -25.79 10.82
N THR A 201 1.71 -24.70 10.75
CA THR A 201 1.21 -23.38 10.34
C THR A 201 0.47 -23.41 9.01
N ASP A 202 0.95 -24.18 8.04
CA ASP A 202 0.38 -24.29 6.69
C ASP A 202 -0.69 -25.38 6.55
N GLU A 203 -0.73 -26.38 7.44
CA GLU A 203 -1.63 -27.54 7.31
C GLU A 203 -3.11 -27.18 7.29
N TYR A 204 -3.48 -26.13 8.05
CA TYR A 204 -4.86 -25.67 8.16
C TYR A 204 -5.01 -24.23 7.68
N LYS A 205 -4.16 -23.75 6.76
CA LYS A 205 -4.43 -22.47 6.07
C LYS A 205 -5.66 -22.60 5.18
N ALA A 206 -6.32 -21.46 4.98
CA ALA A 206 -7.45 -21.35 4.05
C ALA A 206 -6.92 -21.14 2.64
#